data_AF-A0A956LPQ2-F1
#
_entry.id   AF-A0A956LPQ2-F1
#
_cell.length_a   1.000
_cell.length_b   1.000
_cell.length_c   1.000
_cell.angle_alpha   90.00
_cell.angle_beta   90.00
_cell.angle_gamma   90.00
#
_symmetry.space_group_name_H-M   'P 1'
#
loop_
_entity.id
_entity.type
_entity.pdbx_description
1 polymer ?
#
loop_
_entity_poly.entity_id
_entity_poly.type
_entity_poly.pdbx_seq_one_letter_code
_entity_poly.pdbx_strand_id
1 'polypeptide(L)'
;VDKNGAAVELARGCVWLETGAREGGVAALVQGLRAGDSLVGVSWSQARRFDWREERDEENRSQETGGVIEEALEEARREIEAGVEGRWREVAGVISDALVGAYFSSERAGAREGARRRARGEVERWLEGGAKQPLEGALGELRGRGRALGAFHWELEYGEELLLGTGFDAVVGNPPFAGKNGVSAVGGRGLRDWLKTVHAGAHGNADLSAHFLRRASWALRGEGALGLITTNTIGQGDTRATGLVPVLGEGGGVVYRATRSREWPGAAAVSVSVVHVGFGEAARAAGTAVLDGEAVGKINSRLRAGRERGEPARLGANAGLSYQGCIVLGKGFVLTEEERERLLAADARNEERIEPLIGGEEVNRSP
;
A
#
# COMPACT_ATOMS: atom_id res chain seq x y z
N VAL A 1 -5.07 -12.26 -2.28
CA VAL A 1 -4.29 -11.63 -3.39
C VAL A 1 -2.83 -11.65 -2.98
N ASP A 2 -1.94 -12.09 -3.85
CA ASP A 2 -0.49 -11.99 -3.63
C ASP A 2 0.19 -11.47 -4.91
N LYS A 3 1.26 -10.69 -4.76
CA LYS A 3 2.02 -10.17 -5.91
C LYS A 3 2.77 -11.29 -6.65
N ASN A 4 3.19 -12.33 -5.94
CA ASN A 4 3.88 -13.48 -6.50
C ASN A 4 2.87 -14.52 -7.00
N GLY A 5 2.74 -14.65 -8.33
CA GLY A 5 1.86 -15.64 -8.94
C GLY A 5 2.17 -17.08 -8.52
N ALA A 6 3.43 -17.43 -8.27
CA ALA A 6 3.79 -18.76 -7.77
C ALA A 6 3.26 -19.02 -6.36
N ALA A 7 3.22 -18.00 -5.50
CA ALA A 7 2.63 -18.12 -4.17
C ALA A 7 1.11 -18.32 -4.24
N VAL A 8 0.45 -17.68 -5.21
CA VAL A 8 -0.97 -17.91 -5.49
C VAL A 8 -1.23 -19.33 -5.93
N GLU A 9 -0.49 -19.84 -6.91
CA GLU A 9 -0.65 -21.23 -7.39
C GLU A 9 -0.34 -22.27 -6.31
N LEU A 10 0.68 -22.01 -5.48
CA LEU A 10 0.96 -22.85 -4.31
C LEU A 10 -0.21 -22.83 -3.32
N ALA A 11 -0.78 -21.66 -3.04
CA ALA A 11 -1.97 -21.56 -2.18
C ALA A 11 -3.17 -22.31 -2.78
N ARG A 12 -3.40 -22.24 -4.10
CA ARG A 12 -4.44 -23.04 -4.78
C ARG A 12 -4.21 -24.54 -4.54
N GLY A 13 -2.98 -25.01 -4.72
CA GLY A 13 -2.59 -26.40 -4.50
C GLY A 13 -2.77 -26.84 -3.04
N CYS A 14 -2.33 -26.02 -2.08
CA CYS A 14 -2.49 -26.29 -0.64
C CYS A 14 -3.97 -26.37 -0.26
N VAL A 15 -4.80 -25.44 -0.72
CA VAL A 15 -6.25 -25.48 -0.48
C VAL A 15 -6.83 -26.78 -1.02
N TRP A 16 -6.47 -27.17 -2.24
CA TRP A 16 -6.96 -28.42 -2.84
C TRP A 16 -6.54 -29.66 -2.05
N LEU A 17 -5.28 -29.73 -1.58
CA LEU A 17 -4.77 -30.82 -0.77
C LEU A 17 -5.46 -30.93 0.60
N GLU A 18 -5.61 -29.82 1.31
CA GLU A 18 -6.20 -29.78 2.67
C GLU A 18 -7.70 -30.09 2.66
N THR A 19 -8.40 -29.68 1.61
CA THR A 19 -9.85 -29.86 1.50
C THR A 19 -10.24 -31.18 0.84
N GLY A 20 -9.30 -31.87 0.19
CA GLY A 20 -9.49 -33.22 -0.39
C GLY A 20 -10.62 -33.33 -1.42
N ALA A 21 -11.06 -32.24 -2.03
CA ALA A 21 -12.37 -32.22 -2.67
C ALA A 21 -12.41 -32.92 -4.02
N ARG A 22 -13.27 -33.95 -4.05
CA ARG A 22 -13.78 -34.57 -5.27
C ARG A 22 -14.90 -33.76 -5.94
N GLU A 23 -15.55 -32.76 -5.32
CA GLU A 23 -16.58 -31.92 -5.99
C GLU A 23 -16.78 -30.48 -5.42
N GLY A 24 -17.08 -29.54 -6.33
CA GLY A 24 -17.89 -28.32 -6.10
C GLY A 24 -17.27 -27.12 -5.36
N GLY A 25 -17.20 -27.19 -4.04
CA GLY A 25 -16.98 -25.99 -3.19
C GLY A 25 -15.56 -25.43 -3.20
N VAL A 26 -14.57 -26.29 -3.44
CA VAL A 26 -13.14 -25.90 -3.46
C VAL A 26 -12.78 -25.14 -4.72
N ALA A 27 -13.46 -25.43 -5.83
CA ALA A 27 -13.26 -24.72 -7.08
C ALA A 27 -13.56 -23.22 -6.91
N ALA A 28 -14.65 -22.87 -6.23
CA ALA A 28 -14.99 -21.48 -5.93
C ALA A 28 -13.94 -20.79 -5.03
N LEU A 29 -13.47 -21.47 -3.98
CA LEU A 29 -12.47 -20.90 -3.07
C LEU A 29 -11.13 -20.65 -3.77
N VAL A 30 -10.71 -21.60 -4.60
CA VAL A 30 -9.52 -21.48 -5.46
C VAL A 30 -9.74 -20.39 -6.50
N GLN A 31 -10.90 -20.33 -7.15
CA GLN A 31 -11.28 -19.29 -8.09
C GLN A 31 -11.36 -17.90 -7.47
N GLY A 32 -11.36 -17.72 -6.14
CA GLY A 32 -11.22 -16.41 -5.51
C GLY A 32 -9.78 -15.92 -5.41
N LEU A 33 -8.79 -16.81 -5.55
CA LEU A 33 -7.38 -16.45 -5.46
C LEU A 33 -6.94 -15.70 -6.73
N ARG A 34 -6.20 -14.60 -6.55
CA ARG A 34 -5.71 -13.72 -7.62
C ARG A 34 -4.26 -13.30 -7.38
N ALA A 35 -3.53 -13.13 -8.48
CA ALA A 35 -2.16 -12.61 -8.49
C ALA A 35 -2.13 -11.15 -8.94
N GLY A 36 -1.33 -10.32 -8.27
CA GLY A 36 -1.14 -8.91 -8.63
C GLY A 36 -0.67 -8.04 -7.46
N ASP A 37 -0.17 -6.87 -7.77
CA ASP A 37 0.20 -5.84 -6.81
C ASP A 37 -1.05 -5.10 -6.33
N SER A 38 -1.62 -5.57 -5.24
CA SER A 38 -2.82 -5.00 -4.61
C SER A 38 -2.78 -3.51 -4.24
N LEU A 39 -1.61 -2.85 -4.29
CA LEU A 39 -1.47 -1.42 -4.06
C LEU A 39 -1.36 -0.61 -5.36
N VAL A 40 -1.16 -1.26 -6.51
CA VAL A 40 -1.04 -0.63 -7.83
C VAL A 40 -2.24 -1.01 -8.66
N GLY A 41 -3.08 -0.03 -8.99
CA GLY A 41 -4.30 -0.26 -9.77
C GLY A 41 -5.27 0.89 -9.56
N VAL A 42 -6.12 1.14 -10.54
CA VAL A 42 -7.12 2.20 -10.51
C VAL A 42 -8.50 1.68 -10.14
N SER A 43 -9.31 2.53 -9.52
CA SER A 43 -10.74 2.29 -9.32
C SER A 43 -11.53 2.45 -10.61
N TRP A 44 -12.79 2.01 -10.61
CA TRP A 44 -13.72 2.18 -11.71
C TRP A 44 -13.95 3.66 -12.03
N SER A 45 -14.09 4.50 -11.00
CA SER A 45 -14.27 5.95 -11.15
C SER A 45 -13.03 6.64 -11.73
N GLN A 46 -11.83 6.14 -11.41
CA GLN A 46 -10.57 6.60 -11.98
C GLN A 46 -10.42 6.17 -13.45
N ALA A 47 -10.76 4.91 -13.76
CA ALA A 47 -10.74 4.40 -15.13
C ALA A 47 -11.72 5.17 -16.03
N ARG A 48 -12.95 5.42 -15.55
CA ARG A 48 -14.00 6.17 -16.28
C ARG A 48 -13.59 7.58 -16.66
N ARG A 49 -12.91 8.28 -15.76
CA ARG A 49 -12.40 9.64 -16.02
C ARG A 49 -11.03 9.66 -16.68
N PHE A 50 -10.41 8.49 -16.83
CA PHE A 50 -9.01 8.35 -17.21
C PHE A 50 -8.08 9.25 -16.37
N ASP A 51 -8.29 9.27 -15.05
CA ASP A 51 -7.50 10.03 -14.07
C ASP A 51 -7.21 9.17 -12.84
N TRP A 52 -5.95 9.09 -12.42
CA TRP A 52 -5.51 8.35 -11.23
C TRP A 52 -5.73 9.09 -9.91
N ARG A 53 -6.26 10.32 -9.93
CA ARG A 53 -6.59 11.10 -8.73
C ARG A 53 -7.99 10.78 -8.23
N GLU A 54 -8.14 10.66 -6.91
CA GLU A 54 -9.45 10.53 -6.25
C GLU A 54 -10.27 11.83 -6.34
N GLU A 55 -11.59 11.71 -6.38
CA GLU A 55 -12.53 12.84 -6.35
C GLU A 55 -12.51 13.52 -4.96
N ARG A 56 -11.67 14.53 -4.77
CA ARG A 56 -11.72 15.40 -3.57
C ARG A 56 -11.70 16.89 -3.88
N ASP A 57 -11.38 17.28 -5.11
CA ASP A 57 -11.33 18.68 -5.53
C ASP A 57 -12.62 19.04 -6.26
N GLU A 58 -13.44 19.92 -5.67
CA GLU A 58 -14.68 20.42 -6.31
C GLU A 58 -14.41 21.10 -7.66
N GLU A 59 -13.19 21.61 -7.84
CA GLU A 59 -12.68 22.26 -9.05
C GLU A 59 -12.51 21.29 -10.23
N ASN A 60 -12.40 19.98 -9.97
CA ASN A 60 -12.16 18.94 -10.99
C ASN A 60 -13.43 18.18 -11.41
N ARG A 61 -14.62 18.49 -10.85
CA ARG A 61 -15.88 17.79 -11.15
C ARG A 61 -16.35 17.94 -12.60
N SER A 62 -15.84 18.93 -13.32
CA SER A 62 -16.43 19.41 -14.59
C SER A 62 -15.57 19.20 -15.84
N GLN A 63 -14.41 18.54 -15.73
CA GLN A 63 -13.56 18.29 -16.91
C GLN A 63 -13.51 16.79 -17.23
N GLU A 64 -14.26 16.42 -18.28
CA GLU A 64 -14.16 15.17 -19.03
C GLU A 64 -14.84 13.90 -18.45
N THR A 65 -16.05 14.02 -17.92
CA THR A 65 -16.99 12.87 -17.83
C THR A 65 -17.85 12.77 -19.08
N GLY A 66 -18.00 11.57 -19.64
CA GLY A 66 -18.60 11.31 -20.95
C GLY A 66 -17.59 10.95 -22.06
N GLY A 67 -18.03 10.13 -23.02
CA GLY A 67 -17.27 9.72 -24.21
C GLY A 67 -17.09 8.20 -24.35
N VAL A 68 -16.35 7.78 -25.38
CA VAL A 68 -16.20 6.36 -25.76
C VAL A 68 -15.60 5.47 -24.68
N ILE A 69 -14.77 6.01 -23.77
CA ILE A 69 -14.23 5.28 -22.61
C ILE A 69 -15.34 4.90 -21.63
N GLU A 70 -16.23 5.83 -21.33
CA GLU A 70 -17.33 5.60 -20.39
C GLU A 70 -18.31 4.58 -20.97
N GLU A 71 -18.65 4.71 -22.25
CA GLU A 71 -19.49 3.73 -22.95
C GLU A 71 -18.89 2.31 -22.91
N ALA A 72 -17.58 2.20 -23.19
CA ALA A 72 -16.88 0.91 -23.13
C ALA A 72 -16.87 0.29 -21.72
N LEU A 73 -16.71 1.12 -20.68
CA LEU A 73 -16.78 0.67 -19.29
C LEU A 73 -18.21 0.26 -18.91
N GLU A 74 -19.25 0.97 -19.34
CA GLU A 74 -20.64 0.56 -19.09
C GLU A 74 -20.96 -0.79 -19.75
N GLU A 75 -20.46 -1.07 -20.96
CA GLU A 75 -20.58 -2.41 -21.54
C GLU A 75 -19.84 -3.47 -20.71
N ALA A 76 -18.64 -3.16 -20.21
CA ALA A 76 -17.90 -4.06 -19.32
C ALA A 76 -18.64 -4.30 -18.00
N ARG A 77 -19.30 -3.27 -17.46
CA ARG A 77 -20.14 -3.37 -16.25
C ARG A 77 -21.32 -4.31 -16.48
N ARG A 78 -21.99 -4.23 -17.64
CA ARG A 78 -23.07 -5.15 -18.02
C ARG A 78 -22.60 -6.59 -18.15
N GLU A 79 -21.41 -6.82 -18.70
CA GLU A 79 -20.81 -8.17 -18.75
C GLU A 79 -20.56 -8.72 -17.33
N ILE A 80 -20.04 -7.89 -16.42
CA ILE A 80 -19.82 -8.25 -15.01
C ILE A 80 -21.16 -8.53 -14.31
N GLU A 81 -22.17 -7.68 -14.51
CA GLU A 81 -23.54 -7.87 -13.96
C GLU A 81 -24.19 -9.16 -14.46
N ALA A 82 -23.95 -9.53 -15.71
CA ALA A 82 -24.44 -10.77 -16.29
C ALA A 82 -23.63 -12.01 -15.89
N GLY A 83 -22.50 -11.83 -15.18
CA GLY A 83 -21.61 -12.94 -14.78
C GLY A 83 -20.94 -13.63 -15.96
N VAL A 84 -20.77 -12.94 -17.09
CA VAL A 84 -20.18 -13.51 -18.31
C VAL A 84 -18.75 -13.02 -18.49
N GLU A 85 -17.88 -13.93 -18.92
CA GLU A 85 -16.62 -13.51 -19.52
C GLU A 85 -16.91 -12.94 -20.90
N GLY A 86 -16.54 -11.68 -21.08
CA GLY A 86 -16.79 -10.97 -22.31
C GLY A 86 -15.64 -10.05 -22.69
N ARG A 87 -15.78 -9.52 -23.89
CA ARG A 87 -14.74 -8.72 -24.53
C ARG A 87 -14.56 -7.39 -23.82
N TRP A 88 -15.65 -6.78 -23.35
CA TRP A 88 -15.60 -5.46 -22.75
C TRP A 88 -14.91 -5.46 -21.39
N ARG A 89 -14.97 -6.55 -20.63
CA ARG A 89 -14.14 -6.74 -19.43
C ARG A 89 -12.64 -6.68 -19.74
N GLU A 90 -12.20 -7.30 -20.85
CA GLU A 90 -10.81 -7.17 -21.29
C GLU A 90 -10.49 -5.73 -21.72
N VAL A 91 -11.40 -5.07 -22.44
CA VAL A 91 -11.27 -3.65 -22.82
C VAL A 91 -11.11 -2.75 -21.60
N ALA A 92 -11.89 -2.95 -20.54
CA ALA A 92 -11.76 -2.22 -19.28
C ALA A 92 -10.39 -2.44 -18.62
N GLY A 93 -9.86 -3.66 -18.70
CA GLY A 93 -8.49 -3.98 -18.30
C GLY A 93 -7.44 -3.19 -19.10
N VAL A 94 -7.59 -3.10 -20.43
CA VAL A 94 -6.69 -2.31 -21.30
C VAL A 94 -6.69 -0.83 -20.91
N ILE A 95 -7.88 -0.25 -20.71
CA ILE A 95 -8.05 1.16 -20.31
C ILE A 95 -7.32 1.40 -18.98
N SER A 96 -7.54 0.53 -18.00
CA SER A 96 -7.01 0.65 -16.65
C SER A 96 -5.49 0.43 -16.60
N ASP A 97 -4.98 -0.58 -17.33
CA ASP A 97 -3.55 -0.86 -17.49
C ASP A 97 -2.83 0.33 -18.17
N ALA A 98 -3.44 0.93 -19.19
CA ALA A 98 -2.86 2.08 -19.90
C ALA A 98 -2.75 3.32 -19.00
N LEU A 99 -3.75 3.57 -18.14
CA LEU A 99 -3.72 4.66 -17.18
C LEU A 99 -2.60 4.48 -16.14
N VAL A 100 -2.45 3.26 -15.60
CA VAL A 100 -1.33 2.93 -14.70
C VAL A 100 0.00 3.06 -15.45
N GLY A 101 0.11 2.50 -16.65
CA GLY A 101 1.30 2.58 -17.49
C GLY A 101 1.70 4.02 -17.82
N ALA A 102 0.74 4.93 -17.98
CA ALA A 102 0.99 6.35 -18.19
C ALA A 102 1.58 7.01 -16.92
N TYR A 103 1.05 6.69 -15.74
CA TYR A 103 1.60 7.19 -14.47
C TYR A 103 3.07 6.77 -14.28
N PHE A 104 3.36 5.50 -14.51
CA PHE A 104 4.71 4.93 -14.32
C PHE A 104 5.64 5.18 -15.51
N SER A 105 5.22 5.95 -16.51
CA SER A 105 6.07 6.35 -17.65
C SER A 105 7.17 7.35 -17.29
N SER A 106 7.00 8.06 -16.17
CA SER A 106 7.93 9.10 -15.75
C SER A 106 7.93 9.30 -14.24
N GLU A 107 9.03 9.82 -13.70
CA GLU A 107 9.12 10.28 -12.32
C GLU A 107 8.70 11.73 -12.13
N ARG A 108 8.58 12.50 -13.24
CA ARG A 108 8.24 13.92 -13.18
C ARG A 108 6.73 14.11 -13.33
N ALA A 109 6.11 14.78 -12.36
CA ALA A 109 4.65 15.00 -12.33
C ALA A 109 4.09 15.59 -13.63
N GLY A 110 4.72 16.64 -14.19
CA GLY A 110 4.27 17.24 -15.45
C GLY A 110 4.39 16.29 -16.66
N ALA A 111 5.41 15.43 -16.69
CA ALA A 111 5.57 14.44 -17.74
C ALA A 111 4.54 13.30 -17.62
N ARG A 112 4.17 12.90 -16.40
CA ARG A 112 3.05 11.95 -16.15
C ARG A 112 1.76 12.51 -16.73
N GLU A 113 1.43 13.76 -16.43
CA GLU A 113 0.20 14.39 -16.92
C GLU A 113 0.16 14.46 -18.46
N GLY A 114 1.28 14.80 -19.11
CA GLY A 114 1.39 14.73 -20.56
C GLY A 114 1.23 13.30 -21.12
N ALA A 115 1.78 12.29 -20.42
CA ALA A 115 1.59 10.89 -20.79
C ALA A 115 0.15 10.43 -20.63
N ARG A 116 -0.58 10.90 -19.61
CA ARG A 116 -2.01 10.62 -19.41
C ARG A 116 -2.85 11.09 -20.58
N ARG A 117 -2.70 12.35 -20.99
CA ARG A 117 -3.47 12.93 -22.11
C ARG A 117 -3.20 12.19 -23.42
N ARG A 118 -1.94 11.84 -23.68
CA ARG A 118 -1.60 11.01 -24.85
C ARG A 118 -2.23 9.62 -24.76
N ALA A 119 -2.09 8.96 -23.62
CA ALA A 119 -2.68 7.64 -23.38
C ALA A 119 -4.21 7.64 -23.58
N ARG A 120 -4.89 8.68 -23.08
CA ARG A 120 -6.33 8.88 -23.30
C ARG A 120 -6.66 8.92 -24.79
N GLY A 121 -5.96 9.75 -25.57
CA GLY A 121 -6.18 9.85 -27.01
C GLY A 121 -5.87 8.55 -27.78
N GLU A 122 -4.89 7.76 -27.35
CA GLU A 122 -4.65 6.43 -27.94
C GLU A 122 -5.79 5.45 -27.62
N VAL A 123 -6.28 5.45 -26.39
CA VAL A 123 -7.41 4.61 -25.95
C VAL A 123 -8.68 5.01 -26.71
N GLU A 124 -9.00 6.29 -26.80
CA GLU A 124 -10.19 6.78 -27.50
C GLU A 124 -10.17 6.39 -28.98
N ARG A 125 -9.04 6.60 -29.69
CA ARG A 125 -8.91 6.15 -31.09
C ARG A 125 -9.06 4.64 -31.25
N TRP A 126 -8.53 3.86 -30.32
CA TRP A 126 -8.67 2.40 -30.34
C TRP A 126 -10.13 1.98 -30.12
N LEU A 127 -10.84 2.64 -29.20
CA LEU A 127 -12.26 2.40 -28.93
C LEU A 127 -13.16 2.82 -30.11
N GLU A 128 -12.90 3.97 -30.73
CA GLU A 128 -13.59 4.42 -31.96
C GLU A 128 -13.38 3.45 -33.13
N GLY A 129 -12.20 2.83 -33.19
CA GLY A 129 -11.90 1.70 -34.06
C GLY A 129 -12.64 0.40 -33.70
N GLY A 130 -13.53 0.44 -32.72
CA GLY A 130 -14.32 -0.67 -32.21
C GLY A 130 -13.54 -1.59 -31.28
N ALA A 131 -12.36 -1.19 -30.78
CA ALA A 131 -11.45 -1.95 -29.93
C ALA A 131 -10.88 -3.24 -30.56
N LYS A 132 -10.84 -3.32 -31.90
CA LYS A 132 -10.49 -4.55 -32.65
C LYS A 132 -9.04 -4.58 -33.11
N GLN A 133 -8.40 -3.42 -33.18
CA GLN A 133 -7.02 -3.30 -33.63
C GLN A 133 -6.08 -3.97 -32.62
N PRO A 134 -4.99 -4.60 -33.08
CA PRO A 134 -3.93 -5.08 -32.22
C PRO A 134 -3.41 -3.96 -31.30
N LEU A 135 -3.09 -4.31 -30.06
CA LEU A 135 -2.54 -3.39 -29.07
C LEU A 135 -1.04 -3.19 -29.29
N GLU A 136 -0.71 -2.49 -30.36
CA GLU A 136 0.66 -2.16 -30.77
C GLU A 136 1.00 -0.68 -30.52
N GLY A 137 2.27 -0.32 -30.69
CA GLY A 137 2.75 1.06 -30.51
C GLY A 137 2.54 1.60 -29.09
N ALA A 138 2.18 2.88 -29.00
CA ALA A 138 2.11 3.59 -27.72
C ALA A 138 1.10 2.98 -26.74
N LEU A 139 -0.09 2.56 -27.19
CA LEU A 139 -1.08 1.93 -26.32
C LEU A 139 -0.61 0.56 -25.83
N GLY A 140 -0.02 -0.24 -26.72
CA GLY A 140 0.58 -1.53 -26.39
C GLY A 140 1.68 -1.41 -25.33
N GLU A 141 2.58 -0.44 -25.48
CA GLU A 141 3.65 -0.16 -24.52
C GLU A 141 3.10 0.27 -23.14
N LEU A 142 2.09 1.13 -23.12
CA LEU A 142 1.47 1.61 -21.89
C LEU A 142 0.77 0.48 -21.15
N ARG A 143 -0.07 -0.30 -21.85
CA ARG A 143 -0.70 -1.49 -21.27
C ARG A 143 0.35 -2.48 -20.77
N GLY A 144 1.38 -2.74 -21.59
CA GLY A 144 2.49 -3.63 -21.24
C GLY A 144 3.18 -3.20 -19.96
N ARG A 145 3.38 -1.89 -19.75
CA ARG A 145 3.94 -1.35 -18.51
C ARG A 145 3.00 -1.58 -17.31
N GLY A 146 1.70 -1.34 -17.45
CA GLY A 146 0.72 -1.63 -16.39
C GLY A 146 0.76 -3.10 -15.96
N ARG A 147 0.72 -4.02 -16.93
CA ARG A 147 0.82 -5.47 -16.68
C ARG A 147 2.14 -5.90 -16.08
N ALA A 148 3.27 -5.33 -16.52
CA ALA A 148 4.59 -5.63 -15.98
C ALA A 148 4.74 -5.22 -14.50
N LEU A 149 3.97 -4.24 -14.04
CA LEU A 149 3.88 -3.87 -12.63
C LEU A 149 2.97 -4.81 -11.82
N GLY A 150 2.24 -5.70 -12.50
CA GLY A 150 1.19 -6.52 -11.91
C GLY A 150 0.01 -5.69 -11.44
N ALA A 151 -0.37 -4.65 -12.19
CA ALA A 151 -1.50 -3.80 -11.82
C ALA A 151 -2.75 -4.62 -11.48
N PHE A 152 -3.30 -4.40 -10.29
CA PHE A 152 -4.44 -5.11 -9.73
C PHE A 152 -5.64 -4.17 -9.59
N HIS A 153 -6.53 -4.24 -10.56
CA HIS A 153 -7.73 -3.41 -10.63
C HIS A 153 -8.85 -4.07 -9.82
N TRP A 154 -8.88 -3.80 -8.51
CA TRP A 154 -9.76 -4.46 -7.54
C TRP A 154 -11.22 -4.61 -7.99
N GLU A 155 -11.84 -3.55 -8.51
CA GLU A 155 -13.23 -3.56 -9.01
C GLU A 155 -13.43 -4.34 -10.32
N LEU A 156 -12.36 -4.61 -11.09
CA LEU A 156 -12.41 -5.53 -12.23
C LEU A 156 -12.19 -6.99 -11.81
N GLU A 157 -11.35 -7.21 -10.80
CA GLU A 157 -10.95 -8.54 -10.33
C GLU A 157 -12.00 -9.18 -9.42
N TYR A 158 -12.66 -8.35 -8.60
CA TYR A 158 -13.76 -8.70 -7.70
C TYR A 158 -14.97 -7.80 -8.00
N GLY A 159 -15.47 -7.87 -9.24
CA GLY A 159 -16.54 -7.00 -9.71
C GLY A 159 -17.86 -7.19 -8.98
N GLU A 160 -18.21 -8.42 -8.61
CA GLU A 160 -19.43 -8.70 -7.86
C GLU A 160 -19.38 -8.06 -6.47
N GLU A 161 -18.25 -8.17 -5.77
CA GLU A 161 -18.13 -7.67 -4.40
C GLU A 161 -17.86 -6.17 -4.33
N LEU A 162 -17.00 -5.64 -5.21
CA LEU A 162 -16.49 -4.27 -5.11
C LEU A 162 -17.11 -3.29 -6.09
N LEU A 163 -17.44 -3.71 -7.32
CA LEU A 163 -18.04 -2.83 -8.31
C LEU A 163 -19.57 -2.79 -8.20
N LEU A 164 -20.20 -3.95 -8.03
CA LEU A 164 -21.64 -4.10 -7.95
C LEU A 164 -22.13 -4.20 -6.50
N GLY A 165 -21.27 -4.71 -5.62
CA GLY A 165 -21.53 -4.88 -4.20
C GLY A 165 -21.07 -3.71 -3.36
N THR A 166 -21.08 -3.93 -2.05
CA THR A 166 -20.66 -2.92 -1.06
C THR A 166 -19.26 -3.15 -0.53
N GLY A 167 -18.57 -4.20 -0.96
CA GLY A 167 -17.28 -4.66 -0.45
C GLY A 167 -17.35 -5.90 0.42
N PHE A 168 -16.19 -6.37 0.89
CA PHE A 168 -16.03 -7.60 1.64
C PHE A 168 -16.53 -7.48 3.08
N ASP A 169 -17.01 -8.60 3.66
CA ASP A 169 -17.31 -8.71 5.09
C ASP A 169 -16.07 -8.57 5.96
N ALA A 170 -14.97 -9.20 5.53
CA ALA A 170 -13.74 -9.20 6.28
C ALA A 170 -12.51 -9.21 5.37
N VAL A 171 -11.45 -8.54 5.84
CA VAL A 171 -10.13 -8.58 5.21
C VAL A 171 -9.08 -8.99 6.24
N VAL A 172 -8.40 -10.11 5.97
CA VAL A 172 -7.29 -10.58 6.78
C VAL A 172 -6.01 -10.62 5.95
N GLY A 173 -4.87 -10.32 6.57
CA GLY A 173 -3.62 -10.32 5.82
C GLY A 173 -2.36 -10.13 6.65
N ASN A 174 -1.25 -10.47 6.02
CA ASN A 174 0.10 -10.20 6.51
C ASN A 174 0.87 -9.40 5.44
N PRO A 175 0.60 -8.08 5.32
CA PRO A 175 1.32 -7.22 4.39
C PRO A 175 2.84 -7.27 4.57
N PRO A 176 3.63 -7.03 3.50
CA PRO A 176 5.07 -6.90 3.61
C PRO A 176 5.46 -5.73 4.52
N PHE A 177 6.47 -5.94 5.38
CA PHE A 177 7.05 -4.90 6.23
C PHE A 177 8.20 -4.23 5.48
N ALA A 178 7.92 -3.07 4.91
CA ALA A 178 8.89 -2.31 4.13
C ALA A 178 8.73 -0.82 4.43
N GLY A 179 9.63 -0.29 5.25
CA GLY A 179 9.77 1.15 5.47
C GLY A 179 10.33 1.86 4.24
N LYS A 180 10.62 3.16 4.38
CA LYS A 180 11.10 4.06 3.31
C LYS A 180 12.04 3.42 2.27
N ASN A 181 13.12 2.78 2.73
CA ASN A 181 14.15 2.22 1.84
C ASN A 181 13.73 0.88 1.21
N GLY A 182 12.76 0.19 1.80
CA GLY A 182 12.21 -1.07 1.28
C GLY A 182 11.13 -0.87 0.22
N VAL A 183 10.34 0.20 0.30
CA VAL A 183 9.23 0.47 -0.65
C VAL A 183 9.72 0.49 -2.10
N SER A 184 10.82 1.19 -2.38
CA SER A 184 11.40 1.23 -3.73
C SER A 184 12.08 -0.08 -4.14
N ALA A 185 12.57 -0.88 -3.19
CA ALA A 185 13.14 -2.19 -3.46
C ALA A 185 12.05 -3.23 -3.79
N VAL A 186 10.89 -3.15 -3.15
CA VAL A 186 9.76 -4.08 -3.30
C VAL A 186 8.87 -3.73 -4.51
N GLY A 187 8.71 -2.44 -4.79
CA GLY A 187 7.75 -1.95 -5.79
C GLY A 187 8.34 -1.19 -6.98
N GLY A 188 9.66 -1.06 -7.04
CA GLY A 188 10.33 -0.32 -8.10
C GLY A 188 10.23 1.21 -7.98
N ARG A 189 10.78 1.88 -8.99
CA ARG A 189 10.76 3.33 -9.10
C ARG A 189 9.34 3.84 -9.35
N GLY A 190 8.93 4.87 -8.63
CA GLY A 190 7.60 5.49 -8.76
C GLY A 190 6.53 4.96 -7.78
N LEU A 191 6.68 3.78 -7.16
CA LEU A 191 5.65 3.26 -6.23
C LEU A 191 5.38 4.22 -5.07
N ARG A 192 6.42 4.76 -4.45
CA ARG A 192 6.26 5.72 -3.35
C ARG A 192 5.43 6.94 -3.76
N ASP A 193 5.65 7.46 -4.96
CA ASP A 193 4.88 8.60 -5.45
C ASP A 193 3.45 8.19 -5.76
N TRP A 194 3.25 7.04 -6.42
CA TRP A 194 1.93 6.44 -6.65
C TRP A 194 1.13 6.34 -5.36
N LEU A 195 1.73 5.75 -4.32
CA LEU A 195 1.13 5.59 -3.00
C LEU A 195 0.71 6.92 -2.35
N LYS A 196 1.50 7.98 -2.53
CA LYS A 196 1.13 9.33 -2.08
C LYS A 196 0.00 9.94 -2.91
N THR A 197 -0.09 9.60 -4.19
CA THR A 197 -1.16 10.06 -5.08
C THR A 197 -2.49 9.40 -4.72
N VAL A 198 -2.51 8.08 -4.52
CA VAL A 198 -3.76 7.35 -4.24
C VAL A 198 -4.19 7.43 -2.79
N HIS A 199 -3.26 7.63 -1.84
CA HIS A 199 -3.59 7.81 -0.43
C HIS A 199 -3.34 9.25 0.01
N ALA A 200 -4.39 10.07 -0.05
CA ALA A 200 -4.34 11.46 0.41
C ALA A 200 -3.78 11.56 1.85
N GLY A 201 -2.87 12.52 2.04
CA GLY A 201 -2.18 12.76 3.31
C GLY A 201 -1.05 11.77 3.65
N ALA A 202 -0.77 10.78 2.79
CA ALA A 202 0.28 9.80 3.05
C ALA A 202 1.69 10.42 3.01
N HIS A 203 2.56 9.93 3.88
CA HIS A 203 3.96 10.36 3.95
C HIS A 203 4.88 9.36 3.25
N GLY A 204 5.91 9.86 2.55
CA GLY A 204 6.81 9.00 1.76
C GLY A 204 7.73 8.09 2.57
N ASN A 205 7.79 8.26 3.90
CA ASN A 205 8.55 7.37 4.79
C ASN A 205 7.69 6.29 5.44
N ALA A 206 6.37 6.30 5.24
CA ALA A 206 5.47 5.33 5.85
C ALA A 206 5.80 3.91 5.37
N ASP A 207 5.60 2.94 6.27
CA ASP A 207 5.70 1.52 5.94
C ASP A 207 4.56 1.09 5.00
N LEU A 208 4.84 0.16 4.09
CA LEU A 208 3.84 -0.38 3.16
C LEU A 208 2.58 -0.90 3.88
N SER A 209 2.72 -1.48 5.08
CA SER A 209 1.57 -1.97 5.85
C SER A 209 0.53 -0.89 6.15
N ALA A 210 0.91 0.40 6.24
CA ALA A 210 -0.05 1.50 6.38
C ALA A 210 -0.89 1.69 5.10
N HIS A 211 -0.30 1.50 3.92
CA HIS A 211 -1.03 1.55 2.65
C HIS A 211 -1.93 0.33 2.49
N PHE A 212 -1.48 -0.86 2.89
CA PHE A 212 -2.34 -2.04 2.92
C PHE A 212 -3.51 -1.89 3.91
N LEU A 213 -3.30 -1.26 5.06
CA LEU A 213 -4.38 -0.96 6.00
C LEU A 213 -5.47 -0.09 5.35
N ARG A 214 -5.07 0.95 4.61
CA ARG A 214 -6.02 1.80 3.86
C ARG A 214 -6.73 1.04 2.74
N ARG A 215 -5.98 0.21 1.99
CA ARG A 215 -6.56 -0.62 0.93
C ARG A 215 -7.57 -1.61 1.50
N ALA A 216 -7.23 -2.28 2.60
CA ALA A 216 -8.11 -3.19 3.31
C ALA A 216 -9.36 -2.47 3.81
N SER A 217 -9.24 -1.29 4.42
CA SER A 217 -10.42 -0.53 4.87
C SER A 217 -11.30 -0.07 3.72
N TRP A 218 -10.72 0.29 2.56
CA TRP A 218 -11.48 0.68 1.37
C TRP A 218 -12.25 -0.50 0.76
N ALA A 219 -11.68 -1.71 0.78
CA ALA A 219 -12.30 -2.89 0.19
C ALA A 219 -13.41 -3.51 1.06
N LEU A 220 -13.57 -3.04 2.30
CA LEU A 220 -14.62 -3.53 3.20
C LEU A 220 -15.96 -2.87 2.90
N ARG A 221 -17.04 -3.62 3.15
CA ARG A 221 -18.35 -3.00 3.36
C ARG A 221 -18.36 -2.14 4.62
N GLY A 222 -19.27 -1.17 4.67
CA GLY A 222 -19.35 -0.18 5.76
C GLY A 222 -19.52 -0.75 7.18
N GLU A 223 -19.87 -2.04 7.31
CA GLU A 223 -20.03 -2.75 8.58
C GLU A 223 -19.06 -3.94 8.75
N GLY A 224 -18.02 -4.03 7.93
CA GLY A 224 -17.05 -5.11 7.96
C GLY A 224 -15.94 -4.94 8.99
N ALA A 225 -14.99 -5.88 9.02
CA ALA A 225 -13.81 -5.82 9.87
C ALA A 225 -12.53 -6.26 9.15
N LEU A 226 -11.39 -5.72 9.57
CA LEU A 226 -10.09 -6.17 9.11
C LEU A 226 -9.20 -6.63 10.26
N GLY A 227 -8.27 -7.52 9.95
CA GLY A 227 -7.23 -8.01 10.86
C GLY A 227 -5.91 -8.13 10.11
N LEU A 228 -4.93 -7.28 10.45
CA LEU A 228 -3.63 -7.26 9.77
C LEU A 228 -2.48 -7.49 10.75
N ILE A 229 -1.50 -8.28 10.31
CA ILE A 229 -0.17 -8.31 10.91
C ILE A 229 0.65 -7.20 10.24
N THR A 230 1.19 -6.26 11.02
CA THR A 230 1.87 -5.07 10.50
C THR A 230 3.23 -4.87 11.18
N THR A 231 4.01 -3.90 10.70
CA THR A 231 5.17 -3.40 11.45
C THR A 231 4.76 -2.96 12.88
N ASN A 232 5.65 -3.13 13.85
CA ASN A 232 5.46 -2.60 15.21
C ASN A 232 5.39 -1.05 15.26
N THR A 233 5.78 -0.38 14.16
CA THR A 233 5.68 1.07 13.99
C THR A 233 4.32 1.55 13.44
N ILE A 234 3.33 0.66 13.24
CA ILE A 234 2.01 1.02 12.67
C ILE A 234 1.31 2.14 13.45
N GLY A 235 1.51 2.18 14.77
CA GLY A 235 1.01 3.22 15.68
C GLY A 235 1.97 4.39 15.93
N GLN A 236 3.01 4.55 15.10
CA GLN A 236 4.08 5.54 15.31
C GLN A 236 4.32 6.42 14.07
N GLY A 237 4.72 7.67 14.31
CA GLY A 237 5.22 8.61 13.29
C GLY A 237 4.42 8.68 11.99
N ASP A 238 5.16 8.70 10.88
CA ASP A 238 4.66 8.80 9.51
C ASP A 238 3.76 7.62 9.11
N THR A 239 4.06 6.41 9.61
CA THR A 239 3.27 5.20 9.36
C THR A 239 1.88 5.31 9.99
N ARG A 240 1.80 5.81 11.23
CA ARG A 240 0.51 6.09 11.90
C ARG A 240 -0.30 7.14 11.17
N ALA A 241 0.33 8.27 10.85
CA ALA A 241 -0.31 9.38 10.17
C ALA A 241 -0.85 8.95 8.80
N THR A 242 -0.13 8.07 8.11
CA THR A 242 -0.56 7.53 6.81
C THR A 242 -1.68 6.51 6.96
N GLY A 243 -1.60 5.59 7.93
CA GLY A 243 -2.50 4.45 8.09
C GLY A 243 -3.62 4.67 9.10
N LEU A 244 -3.33 4.44 10.39
CA LEU A 244 -4.35 4.40 11.45
C LEU A 244 -5.11 5.72 11.63
N VAL A 245 -4.47 6.88 11.48
CA VAL A 245 -5.14 8.18 11.67
C VAL A 245 -6.32 8.36 10.72
N PRO A 246 -6.16 8.28 9.38
CA PRO A 246 -7.29 8.45 8.47
C PRO A 246 -8.32 7.31 8.58
N VAL A 247 -7.88 6.07 8.87
CA VAL A 247 -8.77 4.91 9.01
C VAL A 247 -9.69 5.03 10.23
N LEU A 248 -9.18 5.52 11.36
CA LEU A 248 -9.97 5.70 12.59
C LEU A 248 -10.69 7.06 12.65
N GLY A 249 -10.15 8.07 11.96
CA GLY A 249 -10.72 9.41 11.86
C GLY A 249 -11.83 9.46 10.82
N GLU A 250 -11.51 9.95 9.61
CA GLU A 250 -12.46 10.08 8.49
C GLU A 250 -13.13 8.75 8.12
N GLY A 251 -12.41 7.63 8.25
CA GLY A 251 -12.93 6.29 7.94
C GLY A 251 -13.87 5.71 9.01
N GLY A 252 -13.96 6.31 10.20
CA GLY A 252 -14.87 5.84 11.26
C GLY A 252 -14.53 4.48 11.88
N GLY A 253 -13.35 3.92 11.60
CA GLY A 253 -12.92 2.63 12.13
C GLY A 253 -12.67 2.65 13.64
N VAL A 254 -12.84 1.50 14.29
CA VAL A 254 -12.55 1.31 15.71
C VAL A 254 -11.58 0.15 15.88
N VAL A 255 -10.41 0.41 16.48
CA VAL A 255 -9.52 -0.67 16.91
C VAL A 255 -10.14 -1.36 18.11
N TYR A 256 -10.63 -2.59 17.92
CA TYR A 256 -11.22 -3.39 19.00
C TYR A 256 -10.24 -4.42 19.57
N ARG A 257 -9.18 -4.78 18.84
CA ARG A 257 -8.14 -5.66 19.36
C ARG A 257 -6.78 -5.32 18.77
N ALA A 258 -5.77 -5.17 19.63
CA ALA A 258 -4.40 -4.99 19.17
C ALA A 258 -3.38 -5.71 20.07
N THR A 259 -2.33 -6.23 19.44
CA THR A 259 -1.08 -6.61 20.09
C THR A 259 0.01 -5.68 19.56
N ARG A 260 0.64 -4.90 20.44
CA ARG A 260 1.56 -3.79 20.05
C ARG A 260 2.93 -4.26 19.61
N SER A 261 3.38 -5.36 20.19
CA SER A 261 4.69 -5.93 19.90
C SER A 261 4.64 -7.41 20.22
N ARG A 262 4.86 -8.23 19.21
CA ARG A 262 5.04 -9.66 19.32
C ARG A 262 6.27 -10.04 18.52
N GLU A 263 7.16 -10.82 19.10
CA GLU A 263 8.29 -11.37 18.35
C GLU A 263 7.76 -12.29 17.25
N TRP A 264 8.29 -12.12 16.04
CA TRP A 264 7.96 -13.00 14.94
C TRP A 264 8.45 -14.42 15.26
N PRO A 265 7.60 -15.45 15.14
CA PRO A 265 8.03 -16.82 15.38
C PRO A 265 9.06 -17.25 14.32
N GLY A 266 10.21 -17.78 14.77
CA GLY A 266 11.25 -18.31 13.90
C GLY A 266 12.53 -17.48 13.88
N ALA A 267 13.27 -17.53 12.77
CA ALA A 267 14.63 -16.99 12.68
C ALA A 267 14.71 -15.47 12.38
N ALA A 268 13.59 -14.84 12.03
CA ALA A 268 13.58 -13.41 11.73
C ALA A 268 13.50 -12.57 13.01
N ALA A 269 14.52 -11.75 13.27
CA ALA A 269 14.57 -10.84 14.41
C ALA A 269 13.69 -9.58 14.19
N VAL A 270 12.38 -9.77 14.03
CA VAL A 270 11.40 -8.71 13.79
C VAL A 270 10.29 -8.77 14.83
N SER A 271 9.91 -7.59 15.35
CA SER A 271 8.70 -7.44 16.17
C SER A 271 7.56 -6.90 15.30
N VAL A 272 6.38 -7.51 15.44
CA VAL A 272 5.17 -7.15 14.69
C VAL A 272 4.09 -6.62 15.60
N SER A 273 3.19 -5.82 15.02
CA SER A 273 1.88 -5.52 15.61
C SER A 273 0.82 -6.39 14.96
N VAL A 274 -0.22 -6.75 15.70
CA VAL A 274 -1.45 -7.34 15.13
C VAL A 274 -2.59 -6.38 15.44
N VAL A 275 -3.27 -5.87 14.43
CA VAL A 275 -4.32 -4.85 14.59
C VAL A 275 -5.61 -5.34 13.97
N HIS A 276 -6.69 -5.28 14.74
CA HIS A 276 -8.04 -5.55 14.28
C HIS A 276 -8.87 -4.28 14.37
N VAL A 277 -9.50 -3.91 13.25
CA VAL A 277 -10.34 -2.71 13.11
C VAL A 277 -11.71 -3.15 12.64
N GLY A 278 -12.75 -2.69 13.32
CA GLY A 278 -14.14 -2.90 12.93
C GLY A 278 -14.77 -1.59 12.50
N PHE A 279 -15.79 -1.69 11.65
CA PHE A 279 -16.63 -0.58 11.21
C PHE A 279 -18.10 -0.90 11.50
N GLY A 280 -18.93 0.12 11.73
CA GLY A 280 -20.38 -0.06 11.91
C GLY A 280 -20.75 -1.16 12.91
N GLU A 281 -21.52 -2.15 12.46
CA GLU A 281 -21.92 -3.29 13.28
C GLU A 281 -20.75 -4.13 13.77
N ALA A 282 -19.74 -4.44 12.95
CA ALA A 282 -18.59 -5.22 13.41
C ALA A 282 -17.83 -4.55 14.56
N ALA A 283 -17.74 -3.21 14.56
CA ALA A 283 -17.18 -2.47 15.69
C ALA A 283 -18.03 -2.62 16.96
N ARG A 284 -19.36 -2.62 16.84
CA ARG A 284 -20.30 -2.79 17.97
C ARG A 284 -20.26 -4.21 18.51
N ALA A 285 -20.24 -5.20 17.63
CA ALA A 285 -20.25 -6.63 17.97
C ALA A 285 -18.95 -7.08 18.66
N ALA A 286 -17.83 -6.42 18.39
CA ALA A 286 -16.55 -6.74 19.02
C ALA A 286 -16.52 -6.52 20.55
N GLY A 287 -17.46 -5.71 21.09
CA GLY A 287 -17.60 -5.52 22.54
C GLY A 287 -16.45 -4.74 23.17
N THR A 288 -15.90 -5.27 24.28
CA THR A 288 -14.82 -4.60 25.03
C THR A 288 -13.50 -4.70 24.27
N ALA A 289 -12.80 -3.58 24.12
CA ALA A 289 -11.54 -3.57 23.39
C ALA A 289 -10.43 -4.32 24.17
N VAL A 290 -9.54 -5.01 23.45
CA VAL A 290 -8.46 -5.81 24.03
C VAL A 290 -7.10 -5.32 23.54
N LEU A 291 -6.24 -4.85 24.44
CA LEU A 291 -4.89 -4.38 24.14
C LEU A 291 -3.87 -5.25 24.87
N ASP A 292 -3.03 -5.97 24.13
CA ASP A 292 -2.04 -6.92 24.66
C ASP A 292 -2.63 -7.97 25.61
N GLY A 293 -3.87 -8.39 25.36
CA GLY A 293 -4.58 -9.36 26.20
C GLY A 293 -5.40 -8.73 27.33
N GLU A 294 -5.21 -7.44 27.62
CA GLU A 294 -5.93 -6.75 28.68
C GLU A 294 -7.17 -6.02 28.15
N ALA A 295 -8.27 -6.10 28.91
CA ALA A 295 -9.51 -5.39 28.60
C ALA A 295 -9.34 -3.88 28.86
N VAL A 296 -9.67 -3.06 27.86
CA VAL A 296 -9.56 -1.59 27.91
C VAL A 296 -10.81 -0.94 27.33
N GLY A 297 -11.10 0.29 27.74
CA GLY A 297 -12.30 1.00 27.27
C GLY A 297 -12.24 1.40 25.79
N LYS A 298 -11.07 1.82 25.29
CA LYS A 298 -10.83 2.19 23.87
C LYS A 298 -9.35 2.09 23.54
N ILE A 299 -9.03 1.82 22.28
CA ILE A 299 -7.67 1.84 21.74
C ILE A 299 -7.58 3.00 20.72
N ASN A 300 -6.58 3.87 20.88
CA ASN A 300 -6.33 4.99 19.95
C ASN A 300 -5.33 4.62 18.83
N SER A 301 -5.10 5.53 17.87
CA SER A 301 -4.19 5.32 16.74
C SER A 301 -2.73 5.06 17.12
N ARG A 302 -2.32 5.37 18.37
CA ARG A 302 -1.00 5.06 18.91
C ARG A 302 -0.92 3.66 19.52
N LEU A 303 -1.97 2.86 19.36
CA LEU A 303 -2.19 1.59 20.04
C LEU A 303 -1.98 1.76 21.55
N ARG A 304 -2.68 2.72 22.16
CA ARG A 304 -2.69 2.94 23.61
C ARG A 304 -4.12 2.94 24.12
N ALA A 305 -4.29 2.51 25.37
CA ALA A 305 -5.57 2.61 26.05
C ALA A 305 -5.97 4.09 26.21
N GLY A 306 -7.21 4.40 25.85
CA GLY A 306 -7.82 5.72 26.01
C GLY A 306 -8.26 6.36 24.70
N ARG A 307 -8.74 7.60 24.83
CA ARG A 307 -9.20 8.41 23.69
C ARG A 307 -8.03 8.84 22.82
N GLU A 308 -8.36 9.19 21.57
CA GLU A 308 -7.39 9.81 20.68
C GLU A 308 -6.91 11.13 21.27
N ARG A 309 -5.62 11.42 21.10
CA ARG A 309 -5.00 12.66 21.57
C ARG A 309 -4.41 13.40 20.39
N GLY A 310 -4.43 14.74 20.46
CA GLY A 310 -3.74 15.59 19.50
C GLY A 310 -2.26 15.25 19.38
N GLU A 311 -1.64 15.69 18.30
CA GLU A 311 -0.21 15.52 18.12
C GLU A 311 0.59 16.26 19.21
N PRO A 312 1.70 15.68 19.69
CA PRO A 312 2.51 16.31 20.72
C PRO A 312 3.06 17.65 20.21
N ALA A 313 2.88 18.71 21.00
CA ALA A 313 3.48 20.01 20.72
C ALA A 313 4.94 20.03 21.15
N ARG A 314 5.79 20.75 20.40
CA ARG A 314 7.17 21.02 20.82
C ARG A 314 7.15 21.93 22.05
N LEU A 315 7.90 21.56 23.08
CA LEU A 315 8.11 22.41 24.24
C LEU A 315 9.24 23.40 23.94
N GLY A 316 8.96 24.70 23.98
CA GLY A 316 9.96 25.74 23.72
C GLY A 316 11.17 25.67 24.67
N ALA A 317 10.95 25.20 25.90
CA ALA A 317 12.01 24.96 26.88
C ALA A 317 13.07 23.94 26.43
N ASN A 318 12.74 23.06 25.48
CA ASN A 318 13.68 22.05 24.97
C ASN A 318 14.48 22.55 23.75
N ALA A 319 14.31 23.81 23.34
CA ALA A 319 15.08 24.38 22.24
C ALA A 319 16.58 24.36 22.55
N GLY A 320 17.39 23.82 21.64
CA GLY A 320 18.84 23.74 21.80
C GLY A 320 19.34 22.61 22.71
N LEU A 321 18.44 21.83 23.34
CA LEU A 321 18.85 20.73 24.25
C LEU A 321 19.03 19.37 23.56
N SER A 322 18.45 19.18 22.37
CA SER A 322 18.54 17.94 21.60
C SER A 322 18.87 18.27 20.15
N TYR A 323 19.86 17.57 19.61
CA TYR A 323 20.32 17.70 18.24
C TYR A 323 20.53 16.31 17.63
N GLN A 324 20.31 16.21 16.32
CA GLN A 324 20.73 15.01 15.59
C GLN A 324 22.26 15.03 15.53
N GLY A 325 22.89 13.95 15.99
CA GLY A 325 24.34 13.77 15.87
C GLY A 325 24.80 13.69 14.42
N CYS A 326 26.12 13.63 14.21
CA CYS A 326 26.70 13.48 12.87
C CYS A 326 26.30 12.12 12.27
N ILE A 327 25.64 12.12 11.11
CA ILE A 327 25.38 10.91 10.34
C ILE A 327 26.59 10.64 9.45
N VAL A 328 27.41 9.68 9.83
CA VAL A 328 28.54 9.22 9.02
C VAL A 328 27.97 8.42 7.83
N LEU A 329 27.85 9.05 6.66
CA LEU A 329 27.28 8.47 5.44
C LEU A 329 28.23 7.44 4.81
N GLY A 330 28.43 6.30 5.47
CA GLY A 330 29.26 5.18 5.02
C GLY A 330 30.33 4.78 6.04
N LYS A 331 30.74 3.51 6.02
CA LYS A 331 31.71 2.96 6.99
C LYS A 331 33.18 3.36 6.72
N GLY A 332 33.49 3.94 5.56
CA GLY A 332 34.87 4.30 5.19
C GLY A 332 35.52 5.40 6.04
N PHE A 333 34.73 6.11 6.85
CA PHE A 333 35.21 7.10 7.83
C PHE A 333 35.13 6.59 9.28
N VAL A 334 34.77 5.31 9.46
CA VAL A 334 34.77 4.65 10.76
C VAL A 334 35.98 3.74 10.79
N LEU A 335 36.92 4.04 11.69
CA LEU A 335 38.16 3.29 11.83
C LEU A 335 38.04 2.30 12.99
N THR A 336 38.54 1.09 12.78
CA THR A 336 38.92 0.18 13.87
C THR A 336 40.20 0.69 14.55
N GLU A 337 40.49 0.19 15.76
CA GLU A 337 41.72 0.58 16.48
C GLU A 337 42.96 0.21 15.65
N GLU A 338 42.96 -0.95 15.00
CA GLU A 338 44.07 -1.40 14.14
C GLU A 338 44.22 -0.53 12.88
N GLU A 339 43.14 0.00 12.32
CA GLU A 339 43.20 0.96 11.21
C GLU A 339 43.73 2.32 11.66
N ARG A 340 43.29 2.80 12.83
CA ARG A 340 43.79 4.02 13.46
C ARG A 340 45.29 3.93 13.70
N GLU A 341 45.78 2.87 14.36
CA GLU A 341 47.20 2.68 14.65
C GLU A 341 48.05 2.64 13.37
N ARG A 342 47.58 1.93 12.33
CA ARG A 342 48.26 1.89 11.02
C ARG A 342 48.36 3.26 10.35
N LEU A 343 47.29 4.06 10.42
CA LEU A 343 47.29 5.42 9.85
C LEU A 343 48.23 6.35 10.62
N LEU A 344 48.27 6.24 11.95
CA LEU A 344 49.19 7.02 12.79
C LEU A 344 50.66 6.64 12.56
N ALA A 345 50.95 5.35 12.37
CA ALA A 345 52.29 4.88 12.02
C ALA A 345 52.75 5.37 10.63
N ALA A 346 51.82 5.57 9.70
CA ALA A 346 52.12 6.05 8.36
C ALA A 346 52.38 7.56 8.30
N ASP A 347 51.59 8.37 9.03
CA ASP A 347 51.81 9.81 9.20
C ASP A 347 51.19 10.28 10.52
N ALA A 348 52.02 10.78 11.44
CA ALA A 348 51.57 11.27 12.74
C ALA A 348 50.55 12.42 12.63
N ARG A 349 50.56 13.20 11.53
CA ARG A 349 49.58 14.29 11.31
C ARG A 349 48.15 13.79 11.14
N ASN A 350 47.96 12.49 10.90
CA ASN A 350 46.62 11.91 10.86
C ASN A 350 45.92 12.00 12.22
N GLU A 351 46.65 12.09 13.33
CA GLU A 351 46.08 12.29 14.66
C GLU A 351 45.23 13.56 14.74
N GLU A 352 45.62 14.62 14.02
CA GLU A 352 44.89 15.89 13.99
C GLU A 352 43.49 15.79 13.33
N ARG A 353 43.18 14.66 12.68
CA ARG A 353 41.95 14.45 11.90
C ARG A 353 41.16 13.23 12.33
N ILE A 354 41.69 12.41 13.23
CA ILE A 354 41.03 11.22 13.76
C ILE A 354 40.43 11.58 15.11
N GLU A 355 39.11 11.64 15.17
CA GLU A 355 38.35 11.95 16.38
C GLU A 355 37.58 10.73 16.89
N PRO A 356 37.33 10.62 18.20
CA PRO A 356 36.48 9.56 18.74
C PRO A 356 35.07 9.59 18.14
N LEU A 357 34.62 8.46 17.60
CA LEU A 357 33.24 8.28 17.15
C LEU A 357 32.43 7.63 18.27
N ILE A 358 31.60 8.43 18.95
CA ILE A 358 30.72 7.94 20.02
C ILE A 358 29.30 7.86 19.47
N GLY A 359 28.84 6.64 19.19
CA GLY A 359 27.50 6.34 18.71
C GLY A 359 26.56 5.85 19.82
N GLY A 360 25.38 5.38 19.42
CA GLY A 360 24.40 4.86 20.38
C GLY A 360 24.83 3.54 21.04
N GLU A 361 25.64 2.72 20.37
CA GLU A 361 26.12 1.45 20.95
C GLU A 361 27.16 1.70 22.04
N GLU A 362 28.10 2.62 21.80
CA GLU A 362 29.14 3.01 22.74
C GLU A 362 28.53 3.63 24.01
N VAL A 363 27.61 4.58 23.84
CA VAL A 363 26.88 5.21 24.97
C VAL A 363 26.10 4.18 25.80
N ASN A 364 25.47 3.19 25.16
CA ASN A 364 24.65 2.21 25.88
C ASN A 364 25.46 1.13 26.61
N ARG A 365 26.73 0.91 26.24
CA ARG A 365 27.58 -0.14 26.82
C ARG A 365 28.59 0.37 27.85
N SER A 366 29.00 1.63 27.76
CA SER A 366 29.93 2.25 28.70
C SER A 366 29.61 3.74 28.85
N PRO A 367 28.54 4.08 29.61
CA PRO A 367 28.00 5.44 29.70
C PRO A 367 28.93 6.46 30.37
#